data_AF-A0A437P2I3-F1
#
_entry.id   AF-A0A437P2I3-F1
#
_cell.length_a   1.000
_cell.length_b   1.000
_cell.length_c   1.000
_cell.angle_alpha   90.00
_cell.angle_beta   90.00
_cell.angle_gamma   90.00
#
_symmetry.space_group_name_H-M   'P 1'
#
loop_
_entity.id
_entity.type
_entity.pdbx_description
1 polymer ?
#
loop_
_entity_poly.entity_id
_entity_poly.type
_entity_poly.pdbx_seq_one_letter_code
_entity_poly.pdbx_strand_id
1 'polypeptide(L)'
;MAPPAPPPAVPQGTPATVLDTQDYDGVLGKPVRSAAGEDMGRIIDIIVDKEGRPRAAIIDFGGFLGVGSRKIAVDWRALQFSADNKPGRGVLRLNRNQVRVSPEYKPGDPIVVLGPAGPAPDADQATARTPPGNPPGQATPQDK
;
A
#
# COMPACT_ATOMS: atom_id res chain seq x y z
N MET A 1 -6.69 -67.62 18.17
CA MET A 1 -6.10 -66.68 17.18
C MET A 1 -6.52 -65.28 17.57
N ALA A 2 -5.59 -64.40 17.92
CA ALA A 2 -5.90 -62.99 18.14
C ALA A 2 -6.21 -62.31 16.79
N PRO A 3 -7.12 -61.31 16.73
CA PRO A 3 -7.39 -60.57 15.51
C PRO A 3 -6.15 -59.78 15.07
N PRO A 4 -5.92 -59.62 13.75
CA PRO A 4 -4.78 -58.86 13.24
C PRO A 4 -4.91 -57.37 13.59
N ALA A 5 -3.79 -56.73 13.92
CA ALA A 5 -3.73 -55.32 14.24
C ALA A 5 -4.12 -54.44 13.02
N PRO A 6 -4.82 -53.31 13.22
CA PRO A 6 -5.15 -52.40 12.14
C PRO A 6 -3.89 -51.78 11.53
N PRO A 7 -3.86 -51.50 10.21
CA PRO A 7 -2.73 -50.87 9.55
C PRO A 7 -2.48 -49.45 10.09
N PRO A 8 -1.23 -48.97 10.08
CA PRO A 8 -0.89 -47.62 10.55
C PRO A 8 -1.59 -46.55 9.69
N ALA A 9 -2.21 -45.57 10.35
CA ALA A 9 -2.85 -44.44 9.68
C ALA A 9 -1.78 -43.58 8.97
N VAL A 10 -1.93 -43.39 7.66
CA VAL A 10 -1.09 -42.46 6.90
C VAL A 10 -1.44 -41.02 7.32
N PRO A 11 -0.45 -40.17 7.69
CA PRO A 11 -0.72 -38.77 7.98
C PRO A 11 -1.27 -38.10 6.73
N GLN A 12 -2.50 -37.58 6.80
CA GLN A 12 -3.03 -36.75 5.73
C GLN A 12 -2.28 -35.42 5.75
N GLY A 13 -1.50 -35.14 4.70
CA GLY A 13 -0.67 -33.95 4.62
C GLY A 13 -1.50 -32.65 4.61
N THR A 14 -0.86 -31.52 4.92
CA THR A 14 -1.47 -30.19 4.89
C THR A 14 -2.11 -29.92 3.51
N PRO A 15 -3.36 -29.43 3.44
CA PRO A 15 -3.98 -29.07 2.17
C PRO A 15 -3.15 -28.00 1.45
N ALA A 16 -2.92 -28.20 0.15
CA ALA A 16 -2.15 -27.30 -0.69
C ALA A 16 -2.88 -27.03 -2.02
N THR A 17 -2.67 -25.85 -2.57
CA THR A 17 -3.21 -25.45 -3.88
C THR A 17 -2.05 -25.11 -4.81
N VAL A 18 -2.13 -25.57 -6.06
CA VAL A 18 -1.16 -25.25 -7.11
C VAL A 18 -1.60 -23.97 -7.82
N LEU A 19 -0.70 -23.00 -7.94
CA LEU A 19 -0.89 -21.78 -8.73
C LEU A 19 -0.14 -21.91 -10.05
N ASP A 20 -0.78 -21.54 -11.16
CA ASP A 20 -0.16 -21.51 -12.48
C ASP A 20 0.58 -20.17 -12.69
N THR A 21 1.88 -20.23 -12.95
CA THR A 21 2.72 -19.03 -13.14
C THR A 21 2.41 -18.25 -14.43
N GLN A 22 1.54 -18.77 -15.30
CA GLN A 22 1.01 -18.03 -16.45
C GLN A 22 -0.04 -17.01 -16.03
N ASP A 23 -0.81 -17.32 -14.99
CA ASP A 23 -1.89 -16.46 -14.47
C ASP A 23 -1.46 -15.58 -13.30
N TYR A 24 -0.37 -15.96 -12.61
CA TYR A 24 0.11 -15.29 -11.40
C TYR A 24 1.55 -14.82 -11.51
N ASP A 25 1.80 -13.65 -10.93
CA ASP A 25 3.05 -12.94 -11.08
C ASP A 25 3.43 -12.26 -9.77
N GLY A 26 4.65 -12.48 -9.27
CA GLY A 26 5.09 -11.94 -7.98
C GLY A 26 5.35 -10.44 -8.04
N VAL A 27 4.68 -9.64 -7.21
CA VAL A 27 4.71 -8.16 -7.33
C VAL A 27 5.93 -7.48 -6.73
N LEU A 28 6.53 -8.06 -5.68
CA LEU A 28 7.69 -7.49 -5.02
C LEU A 28 8.92 -7.55 -5.94
N GLY A 29 9.71 -6.49 -5.93
CA GLY A 29 10.88 -6.36 -6.78
C GLY A 29 10.59 -5.94 -8.23
N LYS A 30 9.31 -5.85 -8.64
CA LYS A 30 8.96 -5.45 -10.00
C LYS A 30 9.26 -3.96 -10.25
N PRO A 31 9.83 -3.62 -11.42
CA PRO A 31 9.96 -2.23 -11.83
C PRO A 31 8.58 -1.64 -12.12
N VAL A 32 8.40 -0.40 -11.69
CA VAL A 32 7.22 0.40 -11.99
C VAL A 32 7.59 1.44 -13.02
N ARG A 33 6.73 1.64 -14.01
CA ARG A 33 6.90 2.73 -14.99
C ARG A 33 5.67 3.61 -15.07
N SER A 34 5.87 4.88 -15.42
CA SER A 34 4.74 5.76 -15.75
C SER A 34 4.07 5.31 -17.04
N ALA A 35 2.87 5.81 -17.31
CA ALA A 35 2.20 5.63 -18.59
C ALA A 35 3.03 6.16 -19.80
N ALA A 36 3.94 7.11 -19.56
CA ALA A 36 4.88 7.62 -20.56
C ALA A 36 6.16 6.76 -20.70
N GLY A 37 6.27 5.65 -19.96
CA GLY A 37 7.41 4.74 -20.01
C GLY A 37 8.60 5.15 -19.15
N GLU A 38 8.49 6.21 -18.35
CA GLU A 38 9.54 6.65 -17.43
C GLU A 38 9.69 5.68 -16.25
N ASP A 39 10.91 5.50 -15.75
CA ASP A 39 11.18 4.67 -14.58
C ASP A 39 10.62 5.30 -13.29
N MET A 40 9.77 4.58 -12.56
CA MET A 40 9.19 5.05 -11.30
C MET A 40 9.78 4.30 -10.11
N GLY A 41 10.88 3.55 -10.30
CA GLY A 41 11.49 2.74 -9.26
C GLY A 41 10.91 1.33 -9.16
N ARG A 42 10.87 0.79 -7.94
CA ARG A 42 10.59 -0.64 -7.69
C ARG A 42 9.61 -0.84 -6.53
N ILE A 43 8.69 -1.79 -6.66
CA ILE A 43 7.83 -2.20 -5.54
C ILE A 43 8.68 -2.94 -4.51
N ILE A 44 8.71 -2.45 -3.27
CA ILE A 44 9.48 -3.04 -2.17
C ILE A 44 8.61 -3.62 -1.06
N ASP A 45 7.35 -3.18 -0.95
CA ASP A 45 6.44 -3.65 0.09
C ASP A 45 4.96 -3.43 -0.31
N ILE A 46 4.03 -4.12 0.33
CA ILE A 46 2.57 -3.99 0.14
C ILE A 46 1.90 -3.76 1.49
N ILE A 47 1.11 -2.69 1.58
CA ILE A 47 0.25 -2.39 2.72
C ILE A 47 -1.10 -3.06 2.52
N VAL A 48 -1.56 -3.81 3.52
CA VAL A 48 -2.86 -4.48 3.54
C VAL A 48 -3.76 -3.91 4.65
N ASP A 49 -5.07 -4.01 4.48
CA ASP A 49 -6.04 -3.74 5.55
C ASP A 49 -6.21 -4.94 6.50
N LYS A 50 -7.08 -4.81 7.50
CA LYS A 50 -7.31 -5.85 8.52
C LYS A 50 -7.94 -7.11 7.93
N GLU A 51 -8.59 -6.97 6.79
CA GLU A 51 -9.23 -8.01 6.00
C GLU A 51 -8.27 -8.68 5.02
N GLY A 52 -6.99 -8.28 5.03
CA GLY A 52 -5.93 -8.83 4.19
C GLY A 52 -5.98 -8.33 2.74
N ARG A 53 -6.75 -7.28 2.44
CA ARG A 53 -6.82 -6.73 1.08
C ARG A 53 -5.72 -5.70 0.87
N PRO A 54 -5.02 -5.74 -0.27
CA PRO A 54 -3.99 -4.75 -0.57
C PRO A 54 -4.61 -3.35 -0.74
N ARG A 55 -4.03 -2.38 -0.03
CA ARG A 55 -4.44 -0.96 -0.04
C ARG A 55 -3.45 -0.11 -0.81
N ALA A 56 -2.16 -0.34 -0.59
CA ALA A 56 -1.10 0.41 -1.23
C ALA A 56 0.12 -0.45 -1.51
N ALA A 57 0.87 -0.12 -2.55
CA ALA A 57 2.22 -0.60 -2.77
C ALA A 57 3.22 0.48 -2.35
N ILE A 58 4.27 0.09 -1.64
CA ILE A 58 5.41 0.96 -1.36
C ILE A 58 6.41 0.84 -2.49
N ILE A 59 6.68 1.96 -3.13
CA ILE A 59 7.62 2.05 -4.24
C ILE A 59 8.87 2.79 -3.76
N ASP A 60 10.02 2.14 -3.92
CA ASP A 60 11.31 2.78 -3.76
C ASP A 60 11.69 3.51 -5.04
N PHE A 61 11.65 4.83 -4.98
CA PHE A 61 12.02 5.72 -6.06
C PHE A 61 13.51 6.07 -5.94
N GLY A 62 14.32 5.44 -6.79
CA GLY A 62 15.77 5.57 -6.81
C GLY A 62 16.26 6.94 -7.32
N GLY A 63 17.20 7.54 -6.58
CA GLY A 63 17.77 8.86 -6.82
C GLY A 63 18.51 9.01 -8.13
N PHE A 64 17.95 9.80 -9.05
CA PHE A 64 18.58 10.12 -10.34
C PHE A 64 19.57 11.30 -10.28
N LEU A 65 19.88 11.86 -9.08
CA LEU A 65 20.77 13.04 -8.93
C LEU A 65 21.55 13.08 -7.59
N GLY A 66 21.83 11.94 -6.94
CA GLY A 66 22.69 11.92 -5.74
C GLY A 66 22.02 12.30 -4.41
N VAL A 67 20.71 12.52 -4.38
CA VAL A 67 19.88 12.46 -3.18
C VAL A 67 19.30 11.05 -3.06
N GLY A 68 19.38 10.43 -1.88
CA GLY A 68 19.13 9.02 -1.64
C GLY A 68 17.78 8.46 -2.11
N SER A 69 17.61 7.15 -1.97
CA SER A 69 16.34 6.46 -2.24
C SER A 69 15.23 6.98 -1.32
N ARG A 70 14.06 7.24 -1.90
CA ARG A 70 12.87 7.67 -1.16
C ARG A 70 11.72 6.71 -1.40
N LYS A 71 10.92 6.46 -0.37
CA LYS A 71 9.78 5.54 -0.43
C LYS A 71 8.50 6.32 -0.57
N ILE A 72 7.59 5.87 -1.42
CA ILE A 72 6.26 6.46 -1.57
C ILE A 72 5.20 5.36 -1.50
N ALA A 73 4.03 5.66 -0.93
CA ALA A 73 2.91 4.73 -0.93
C ALA A 73 1.97 5.07 -2.09
N VAL A 74 1.64 4.08 -2.91
CA VAL A 74 0.79 4.25 -4.10
C VAL A 74 -0.41 3.35 -3.98
N ASP A 75 -1.59 3.87 -4.29
CA ASP A 75 -2.85 3.12 -4.24
C ASP A 75 -2.75 1.87 -5.11
N TRP A 76 -3.13 0.72 -4.55
CA TRP A 76 -3.05 -0.55 -5.26
C TRP A 76 -3.82 -0.55 -6.59
N ARG A 77 -4.94 0.18 -6.65
CA ARG A 77 -5.80 0.31 -7.84
C ARG A 77 -5.21 1.25 -8.90
N ALA A 78 -4.21 2.05 -8.53
CA ALA A 78 -3.48 2.89 -9.48
C ALA A 78 -2.45 2.09 -10.29
N LEU A 79 -2.09 0.89 -9.82
CA LEU A 79 -1.16 -0.01 -10.47
C LEU A 79 -1.90 -0.92 -11.46
N GLN A 80 -1.42 -0.90 -12.70
CA GLN A 80 -1.88 -1.75 -13.77
C GLN A 80 -0.86 -2.87 -13.98
N PHE A 81 -1.29 -4.10 -13.75
CA PHE A 81 -0.52 -5.31 -14.02
C PHE A 81 -1.13 -5.96 -15.27
N SER A 82 -0.55 -5.69 -16.45
CA SER A 82 -1.04 -6.25 -17.71
C SER A 82 -0.15 -7.41 -18.15
N ALA A 83 -0.75 -8.53 -18.54
CA ALA A 83 -0.06 -9.67 -19.13
C ALA A 83 0.61 -9.31 -20.48
N ASP A 84 0.01 -8.40 -21.25
CA ASP A 84 0.53 -7.93 -22.54
C ASP A 84 1.80 -7.06 -22.45
N ASN A 85 2.07 -6.45 -21.30
CA ASN A 85 3.11 -5.43 -21.18
C ASN A 85 4.45 -6.00 -20.70
N LYS A 86 4.97 -7.03 -21.38
CA LYS A 86 6.09 -7.87 -20.93
C LYS A 86 5.87 -8.46 -19.52
N PRO A 87 5.95 -9.79 -19.36
CA PRO A 87 5.84 -10.39 -18.03
C PRO A 87 6.84 -9.70 -17.08
N GLY A 88 6.36 -9.28 -15.90
CA GLY A 88 7.23 -8.64 -14.90
C GLY A 88 7.11 -7.13 -14.67
N ARG A 89 6.25 -6.35 -15.35
CA ARG A 89 6.20 -4.88 -15.17
C ARG A 89 4.84 -4.34 -14.70
N GLY A 90 4.86 -3.48 -13.68
CA GLY A 90 3.70 -2.67 -13.29
C GLY A 90 3.70 -1.31 -13.99
N VAL A 91 2.54 -0.83 -14.43
CA VAL A 91 2.35 0.53 -14.95
C VAL A 91 1.60 1.37 -13.93
N LEU A 92 2.14 2.53 -13.61
CA LEU A 92 1.55 3.51 -12.72
C LEU A 92 1.02 4.70 -13.52
N ARG A 93 -0.24 5.07 -13.27
CA ARG A 93 -0.87 6.26 -13.86
C ARG A 93 -0.55 7.55 -13.10
N LEU A 94 0.71 7.73 -12.69
CA LEU A 94 1.21 8.96 -12.08
C LEU A 94 2.41 9.48 -12.88
N ASN A 95 2.59 10.80 -12.89
CA ASN A 95 3.74 11.43 -13.53
C ASN A 95 4.84 11.73 -12.49
N ARG A 96 6.11 11.79 -12.94
CA ARG A 96 7.29 11.96 -12.10
C ARG A 96 7.26 13.20 -11.20
N ASN A 97 6.65 14.30 -11.66
CA ASN A 97 6.47 15.50 -10.83
C ASN A 97 5.60 15.24 -9.58
N GLN A 98 4.55 14.42 -9.70
CA GLN A 98 3.66 14.09 -8.58
C GLN A 98 4.38 13.21 -7.55
N VAL A 99 5.18 12.24 -8.03
CA VAL A 99 6.04 11.42 -7.19
C VAL A 99 7.10 12.26 -6.46
N ARG A 100 7.65 13.30 -7.12
CA ARG A 100 8.68 14.15 -6.52
C ARG A 100 8.16 15.01 -5.36
N VAL A 101 6.92 15.49 -5.44
CA VAL A 101 6.33 16.34 -4.38
C VAL A 101 5.54 15.53 -3.36
N SER A 102 5.49 14.21 -3.48
CA SER A 102 4.73 13.37 -2.58
C SER A 102 5.35 13.35 -1.18
N PRO A 103 4.58 13.02 -0.14
CA PRO A 103 5.16 12.66 1.15
C PRO A 103 6.03 11.40 1.03
N GLU A 104 7.04 11.30 1.88
CA GLU A 104 7.80 10.07 2.05
C GLU A 104 7.03 9.09 2.95
N TYR A 105 7.01 7.82 2.57
CA TYR A 105 6.52 6.75 3.43
C TYR A 105 7.55 6.45 4.53
N LYS A 106 7.09 6.50 5.78
CA LYS A 106 7.86 6.11 6.96
C LYS A 106 7.04 5.13 7.81
N PRO A 107 7.62 3.99 8.20
CA PRO A 107 6.98 3.09 9.15
C PRO A 107 6.67 3.82 10.46
N GLY A 108 5.43 3.69 10.96
CA GLY A 108 4.98 4.33 12.20
C GLY A 108 4.30 5.68 12.03
N ASP A 109 4.47 6.35 10.89
CA ASP A 109 3.74 7.57 10.56
C ASP A 109 2.44 7.27 9.78
N PRO A 110 1.45 8.18 9.80
CA PRO A 110 0.29 8.08 8.93
C PRO A 110 0.70 7.96 7.46
N ILE A 111 0.19 6.93 6.78
CA ILE A 111 0.53 6.63 5.39
C ILE A 111 -0.30 7.51 4.45
N VAL A 112 0.37 8.36 3.66
CA VAL A 112 -0.28 9.10 2.57
C VAL A 112 -0.18 8.31 1.28
N VAL A 113 -1.33 7.88 0.76
CA VAL A 113 -1.43 7.01 -0.42
C VAL A 113 -1.67 7.86 -1.67
N LEU A 114 -0.86 7.65 -2.71
CA LEU A 114 -0.97 8.33 -3.99
C LEU A 114 -1.75 7.51 -5.01
N GLY A 115 -2.84 8.05 -5.57
CA GLY A 115 -3.64 7.34 -6.58
C GLY A 115 -4.60 8.28 -7.30
N PRO A 116 -5.33 7.78 -8.32
CA PRO A 116 -6.46 8.52 -8.88
C PRO A 116 -7.42 8.79 -7.71
N ALA A 117 -7.59 10.05 -7.36
CA ALA A 117 -8.23 10.50 -6.12
C ALA A 117 -9.40 9.61 -5.67
N GLY A 118 -9.29 9.04 -4.46
CA GLY A 118 -10.39 8.37 -3.81
C GLY A 118 -10.01 7.81 -2.43
N PRO A 119 -11.00 7.71 -1.54
CA PRO A 119 -11.41 8.83 -0.68
C PRO A 119 -10.25 9.28 0.23
N ALA A 120 -10.26 10.54 0.66
CA ALA A 120 -9.40 11.01 1.73
C ALA A 120 -9.46 10.04 2.92
N PRO A 121 -8.36 9.84 3.68
CA PRO A 121 -8.44 9.14 4.95
C PRO A 121 -9.56 9.78 5.75
N ASP A 122 -10.48 8.96 6.26
CA ASP A 122 -11.67 9.42 6.98
C ASP A 122 -11.34 10.65 7.82
N ALA A 123 -11.94 11.79 7.44
CA ALA A 123 -11.76 13.07 8.13
C ALA A 123 -12.26 13.05 9.59
N ASP A 124 -12.65 11.87 10.08
CA ASP A 124 -13.01 11.57 11.46
C ASP A 124 -11.80 11.31 12.38
N GLN A 125 -10.61 10.98 11.85
CA GLN A 125 -9.42 10.74 12.70
C GLN A 125 -8.60 12.01 12.95
N ALA A 126 -8.84 13.10 12.20
CA ALA A 126 -8.16 14.39 12.40
C ALA A 126 -8.86 15.30 13.42
N THR A 127 -10.13 15.03 13.76
CA THR A 127 -10.91 15.82 14.74
C THR A 127 -10.66 15.43 16.19
N ALA A 128 -10.01 14.30 16.47
CA ALA A 128 -9.79 13.81 17.84
C ALA A 128 -8.56 14.39 18.56
N ARG A 129 -7.83 15.37 17.98
CA ARG A 129 -6.65 15.98 18.62
C ARG A 129 -6.75 17.49 18.84
N THR A 130 -7.94 18.05 18.84
CA THR A 130 -8.11 19.44 19.30
C THR A 130 -8.14 19.45 20.83
N PRO A 131 -7.18 20.09 21.53
CA PRO A 131 -7.36 20.35 22.95
C PRO A 131 -8.57 21.29 23.11
N PRO A 132 -9.41 21.13 24.15
CA PRO A 132 -10.56 22.01 24.33
C PRO A 132 -10.07 23.42 24.67
N GLY A 133 -10.07 24.30 23.67
CA GLY A 133 -9.95 25.73 23.84
C GLY A 133 -11.29 26.28 24.33
N ASN A 134 -11.30 26.88 25.52
CA ASN A 134 -12.45 27.56 26.12
C ASN A 134 -13.21 28.45 25.12
N PRO A 135 -14.56 28.46 25.12
CA PRO A 135 -15.31 29.45 24.37
C PRO A 135 -15.20 30.82 25.05
N PRO A 136 -14.93 31.92 24.32
CA PRO A 136 -15.18 33.26 24.83
C PRO A 136 -16.67 33.58 24.66
N GLY A 137 -17.40 33.61 25.78
CA GLY A 137 -18.81 33.96 25.78
C GLY A 137 -19.29 34.50 27.13
N GLN A 138 -19.38 35.84 27.18
CA GLN A 138 -20.38 36.66 27.90
C GLN A 138 -20.16 37.02 29.39
N ALA A 139 -20.08 38.34 29.62
CA ALA A 139 -20.58 39.16 30.76
C ALA A 139 -19.65 40.41 30.85
N THR A 140 -20.04 41.69 30.81
CA THR A 140 -21.31 42.42 31.07
C THR A 140 -21.15 43.86 30.54
N PRO A 141 -22.19 44.56 30.06
CA PRO A 141 -22.18 46.03 29.98
C PRO A 141 -22.69 46.62 31.31
N GLN A 142 -21.92 47.49 31.99
CA GLN A 142 -22.41 48.36 33.06
C GLN A 142 -21.45 49.52 33.40
N ASP A 143 -21.89 50.71 32.96
CA ASP A 143 -21.86 52.04 33.59
C ASP A 143 -21.07 52.24 34.89
N LYS A 144 -20.06 53.14 34.88
CA LYS A 144 -19.94 54.32 35.76
C LYS A 144 -18.74 55.21 35.37
#